data_AF-A0A3M1YTG4-F1
#
_entry.id   AF-A0A3M1YTG4-F1
#
_cell.length_a   1.000
_cell.length_b   1.000
_cell.length_c   1.000
_cell.angle_alpha   90.00
_cell.angle_beta   90.00
_cell.angle_gamma   90.00
#
_symmetry.space_group_name_H-M   'P 1'
#
loop_
_entity.id
_entity.type
_entity.pdbx_description
1 polymer ?
#
loop_
_entity_poly.entity_id
_entity_poly.type
_entity_poly.pdbx_seq_one_letter_code
_entity_poly.pdbx_strand_id
1 'polypeptide(L)'
;DKLRVWMSHGDRIEAPPPDFLPVAHTPNAPFAAIANPSRHIYAVQFHPEVTHTPQGEKIFANFLFNICNCQPTWTSSAFIDDAIARIREQVGDEKVLLALSGGVDSAVVGALIHRAIGERLVCVFVNTGMLRQGEAEEVVRIFGQEHGMNLVAIDATEKFLDALQGQTEPETKRKIIGGLFIDIFAEEARKRSDIRFLAQGTIYPDVIESARGHKTAKTIKTHHNVGGLPDDLHFDLIEPLRDLFKDEVRRVGEVLGLPRHIVWRQPFPGPGLAIRCLGDITWERLETLRAADAIFRDELERAGLLYPQDDRPAATSQSFAVLLPVKSVGVMGDNRTYEEVVALRAVTTDDFMTADWARLDYDLLGRVANRIVNEVHGVNRVVYDITSKPPGTIEWE
;
A
#
# COMPACT_ATOMS: atom_id res chain seq x y z
N ASP A 1 34.28 22.11 -6.69
CA ASP A 1 33.41 20.91 -6.83
C ASP A 1 32.30 21.14 -7.83
N LYS A 2 31.77 20.07 -8.42
CA LYS A 2 30.65 20.10 -9.37
C LYS A 2 29.47 19.31 -8.79
N LEU A 3 28.26 19.85 -8.92
CA LEU A 3 27.01 19.22 -8.50
C LEU A 3 26.22 18.79 -9.74
N ARG A 4 25.76 17.54 -9.74
CA ARG A 4 24.72 17.08 -10.68
C ARG A 4 23.36 17.34 -10.03
N VAL A 5 22.47 18.01 -10.74
CA VAL A 5 21.16 18.43 -10.22
C VAL A 5 20.07 18.24 -11.26
N TRP A 6 18.83 18.08 -10.79
CA TRP A 6 17.63 18.15 -11.62
C TRP A 6 17.17 19.61 -11.75
N MET A 7 17.63 20.26 -12.83
CA MET A 7 17.45 21.68 -13.03
C MET A 7 16.03 22.01 -13.51
N SER A 8 15.42 23.06 -12.95
CA SER A 8 14.21 23.65 -13.53
C SER A 8 14.58 24.63 -14.64
N HIS A 9 13.90 24.52 -15.78
CA HIS A 9 14.17 25.29 -17.00
C HIS A 9 13.08 26.32 -17.33
N GLY A 10 12.22 26.64 -16.37
CA GLY A 10 11.26 27.75 -16.50
C GLY A 10 11.95 29.10 -16.36
N ASP A 11 11.37 29.98 -15.54
CA ASP A 11 11.96 31.29 -15.26
C ASP A 11 13.31 31.16 -14.54
N ARG A 12 14.24 32.06 -14.87
CA ARG A 12 15.57 32.13 -14.24
C ARG A 12 15.85 33.54 -13.72
N ILE A 13 16.65 33.62 -12.67
CA ILE A 13 17.16 34.88 -12.15
C ILE A 13 18.20 35.45 -13.12
N GLU A 14 18.01 36.70 -13.57
CA GLU A 14 19.01 37.45 -14.36
C GLU A 14 19.84 38.41 -13.51
N ALA A 15 19.28 38.88 -12.40
CA ALA A 15 19.96 39.69 -11.40
C ALA A 15 19.47 39.29 -10.00
N PRO A 16 20.36 38.89 -9.08
CA PRO A 16 19.97 38.56 -7.73
C PRO A 16 19.52 39.82 -6.97
N PRO A 17 18.61 39.69 -5.99
CA PRO A 17 18.27 40.80 -5.11
C PRO A 17 19.52 41.35 -4.38
N PRO A 18 19.49 42.60 -3.90
CA PRO A 18 20.56 43.14 -3.06
C PRO A 18 20.90 42.21 -1.90
N ASP A 19 22.19 42.13 -1.56
CA ASP A 19 22.73 41.32 -0.45
C ASP A 19 22.62 39.79 -0.63
N PHE A 20 22.18 39.31 -1.80
CA PHE A 20 22.28 37.90 -2.16
C PHE A 20 23.57 37.61 -2.94
N LEU A 21 24.28 36.58 -2.48
CA LEU A 21 25.49 36.08 -3.10
C LEU A 21 25.16 34.94 -4.07
N PRO A 22 25.67 34.96 -5.31
CA PRO A 22 25.64 33.78 -6.17
C PRO A 22 26.51 32.68 -5.56
N VAL A 23 25.94 31.50 -5.34
CA VAL A 23 26.65 30.35 -4.73
C VAL A 23 26.70 29.12 -5.64
N ALA A 24 25.90 29.09 -6.72
CA ALA A 24 26.04 28.11 -7.79
C ALA A 24 25.64 28.70 -9.14
N HIS A 25 26.24 28.19 -10.22
CA HIS A 25 25.93 28.59 -11.59
C HIS A 25 25.98 27.39 -12.54
N THR A 26 25.27 27.51 -13.65
CA THR A 26 25.43 26.66 -14.85
C THR A 26 25.60 27.57 -16.07
N PRO A 27 26.04 27.05 -17.23
CA PRO A 27 26.12 27.85 -18.45
C PRO A 27 24.80 28.55 -18.84
N ASN A 28 23.65 27.94 -18.51
CA ASN A 28 22.32 28.44 -18.87
C ASN A 28 21.61 29.17 -17.72
N ALA A 29 22.16 29.12 -16.51
CA ALA A 29 21.61 29.76 -15.32
C ALA A 29 22.75 30.32 -14.44
N PRO A 30 23.14 31.60 -14.62
CA PRO A 30 24.25 32.19 -13.89
C PRO A 30 24.01 32.29 -12.37
N PHE A 31 22.75 32.29 -11.94
CA PHE A 31 22.32 32.34 -10.55
C PHE A 31 21.52 31.07 -10.18
N ALA A 32 22.10 29.91 -10.46
CA ALA A 32 21.44 28.61 -10.21
C ALA A 32 21.21 28.33 -8.70
N ALA A 33 21.99 28.97 -7.83
CA ALA A 33 21.67 29.11 -6.42
C ALA A 33 22.18 30.45 -5.88
N ILE A 34 21.40 31.05 -4.99
CA ILE A 34 21.74 32.30 -4.31
C ILE A 34 21.54 32.16 -2.80
N ALA A 35 22.31 32.91 -2.02
CA ALA A 35 22.23 32.88 -0.57
C ALA A 35 22.35 34.28 0.03
N ASN A 36 21.59 34.54 1.08
CA ASN A 36 21.82 35.63 2.01
C ASN A 36 22.10 35.01 3.40
N PRO A 37 23.37 34.75 3.75
CA PRO A 37 23.73 34.11 5.01
C PRO A 37 23.31 34.92 6.24
N SER A 38 23.33 36.25 6.16
CA SER A 38 22.93 37.11 7.30
C SER A 38 21.45 36.96 7.67
N ARG A 39 20.60 36.64 6.69
CA ARG A 39 19.16 36.44 6.85
C ARG A 39 18.75 34.97 6.84
N HIS A 40 19.71 34.05 6.71
CA HIS A 40 19.49 32.61 6.52
C HIS A 40 18.50 32.29 5.37
N ILE A 41 18.54 33.05 4.28
CA ILE A 41 17.70 32.78 3.10
C ILE A 41 18.56 32.13 2.03
N TYR A 42 18.14 30.97 1.56
CA TYR A 42 18.83 30.20 0.53
C TYR A 42 17.81 29.80 -0.54
N ALA A 43 18.18 29.99 -1.81
CA ALA A 43 17.32 29.64 -2.93
C ALA A 43 18.11 28.85 -3.97
N VAL A 44 17.47 27.82 -4.53
CA VAL A 44 18.01 26.95 -5.57
C VAL A 44 17.03 26.90 -6.74
N GLN A 45 17.55 26.88 -7.98
CA GLN A 45 16.77 26.78 -9.22
C GLN A 45 16.54 25.32 -9.65
N PHE A 46 17.06 24.36 -8.88
CA PHE A 46 16.95 22.94 -9.12
C PHE A 46 16.20 22.27 -7.97
N HIS A 47 15.79 21.03 -8.17
CA HIS A 47 15.01 20.24 -7.22
C HIS A 47 15.93 19.35 -6.37
N PRO A 48 16.26 19.72 -5.11
CA PRO A 48 17.03 18.86 -4.21
C PRO A 48 16.23 17.66 -3.67
N GLU A 49 14.92 17.64 -3.83
CA GLU A 49 14.02 16.59 -3.31
C GLU A 49 13.94 15.34 -4.19
N VAL A 50 14.42 15.41 -5.43
CA VAL A 50 14.38 14.29 -6.36
C VAL A 50 15.70 13.53 -6.39
N THR A 51 15.64 12.20 -6.57
CA THR A 51 16.79 11.29 -6.68
C THR A 51 17.75 11.66 -7.81
N HIS A 52 17.26 12.36 -8.84
CA HIS A 52 18.03 12.92 -9.94
C HIS A 52 19.05 13.99 -9.51
N THR A 53 18.94 14.51 -8.29
CA THR A 53 19.94 15.35 -7.61
C THR A 53 20.65 14.51 -6.54
N PRO A 54 21.80 13.86 -6.84
CA PRO A 54 22.38 12.85 -5.94
C PRO A 54 22.84 13.38 -4.57
N GLN A 55 23.05 14.70 -4.43
CA GLN A 55 23.40 15.34 -3.16
C GLN A 55 22.22 16.09 -2.53
N GLY A 56 21.00 15.83 -2.99
CA GLY A 56 19.77 16.47 -2.52
C GLY A 56 19.56 16.35 -1.01
N GLU A 57 19.69 15.13 -0.49
CA GLU A 57 19.61 14.85 0.96
C GLU A 57 20.63 15.65 1.75
N LYS A 58 21.86 15.80 1.26
CA LYS A 58 22.91 16.59 1.92
C LYS A 58 22.57 18.07 1.94
N ILE A 59 21.93 18.59 0.90
CA ILE A 59 21.45 19.99 0.84
C ILE A 59 20.38 20.21 1.92
N PHE A 60 19.39 19.31 2.02
CA PHE A 60 18.38 19.40 3.06
C PHE A 60 18.95 19.21 4.46
N ALA A 61 19.87 18.27 4.67
CA ALA A 61 20.53 18.08 5.95
C ALA A 61 21.27 19.34 6.41
N ASN A 62 21.98 20.00 5.50
CA ASN A 62 22.63 21.29 5.81
C ASN A 62 21.61 22.36 6.20
N PHE A 63 20.50 22.45 5.47
CA PHE A 63 19.46 23.43 5.76
C PHE A 63 18.78 23.17 7.11
N LEU A 64 18.35 21.93 7.37
CA LEU A 64 17.64 21.57 8.59
C LEU A 64 18.54 21.64 9.83
N PHE A 65 19.71 21.02 9.78
CA PHE A 65 20.52 20.79 10.99
C PHE A 65 21.57 21.88 11.22
N ASN A 66 22.17 22.44 10.16
CA ASN A 66 23.24 23.44 10.31
C ASN A 66 22.71 24.88 10.26
N ILE A 67 21.67 25.14 9.48
CA ILE A 67 21.10 26.50 9.32
C ILE A 67 19.92 26.70 10.28
N CYS A 68 18.91 25.82 10.22
CA CYS A 68 17.73 25.91 11.08
C CYS A 68 17.97 25.41 12.51
N ASN A 69 19.09 24.72 12.76
CA ASN A 69 19.44 24.10 14.05
C ASN A 69 18.36 23.14 14.59
N CYS A 70 17.60 22.50 13.70
CA CYS A 70 16.67 21.45 14.06
C CYS A 70 17.43 20.30 14.74
N GLN A 71 16.76 19.58 15.64
CA GLN A 71 17.32 18.37 16.24
C GLN A 71 16.66 17.14 15.59
N PRO A 72 17.42 16.09 15.25
CA PRO A 72 16.89 14.87 14.61
C PRO A 72 16.16 13.98 15.64
N THR A 73 15.13 14.53 16.27
CA THR A 73 14.36 13.89 17.35
C THR A 73 13.18 13.08 16.82
N TRP A 74 12.79 13.30 15.57
CA TRP A 74 11.77 12.52 14.88
C TRP A 74 12.33 11.14 14.51
N THR A 75 12.06 10.16 15.38
CA THR A 75 12.46 8.77 15.21
C THR A 75 11.24 7.87 15.43
N SER A 76 11.23 6.66 14.84
CA SER A 76 10.11 5.73 15.01
C SER A 76 9.83 5.40 16.47
N SER A 77 10.87 5.29 17.32
CA SER A 77 10.70 5.06 18.77
C SER A 77 10.05 6.26 19.47
N ALA A 78 10.55 7.48 19.23
CA ALA A 78 9.98 8.68 19.82
C ALA A 78 8.52 8.88 19.38
N PHE A 79 8.22 8.59 18.11
CA PHE A 79 6.85 8.62 17.60
C PHE A 79 5.95 7.59 18.30
N ILE A 80 6.41 6.35 18.47
CA ILE A 80 5.64 5.30 19.16
C ILE A 80 5.29 5.73 20.59
N ASP A 81 6.27 6.24 21.33
CA ASP A 81 6.05 6.68 22.72
C ASP A 81 5.03 7.83 22.80
N ASP A 82 5.16 8.83 21.92
CA ASP A 82 4.23 9.96 21.84
C ASP A 82 2.83 9.52 21.38
N ALA A 83 2.73 8.66 20.37
CA ALA A 83 1.44 8.16 19.88
C ALA A 83 0.73 7.31 20.95
N ILE A 84 1.46 6.47 21.70
CA ILE A 84 0.90 5.71 22.83
C ILE A 84 0.35 6.67 23.90
N ALA A 85 1.09 7.73 24.23
CA ALA A 85 0.64 8.72 25.21
C ALA A 85 -0.65 9.42 24.74
N ARG A 86 -0.68 9.89 23.49
CA ARG A 86 -1.86 10.52 22.87
C ARG A 86 -3.06 9.59 22.82
N ILE A 87 -2.87 8.32 22.44
CA ILE A 87 -3.95 7.31 22.42
C ILE A 87 -4.52 7.11 23.82
N ARG A 88 -3.67 6.98 24.85
CA ARG A 88 -4.13 6.81 26.24
C ARG A 88 -4.91 8.01 26.75
N GLU A 89 -4.44 9.22 26.45
CA GLU A 89 -5.12 10.46 26.82
C GLU A 89 -6.46 10.60 26.11
N GLN A 90 -6.51 10.34 24.80
CA GLN A 90 -7.72 10.46 23.99
C GLN A 90 -8.77 9.40 24.34
N VAL A 91 -8.36 8.14 24.53
CA VAL A 91 -9.26 7.01 24.78
C VAL A 91 -9.73 6.96 26.24
N GLY A 92 -8.88 7.35 27.19
CA GLY A 92 -9.17 7.23 28.62
C GLY A 92 -9.42 5.76 28.99
N ASP A 93 -10.61 5.47 29.54
CA ASP A 93 -11.06 4.13 29.96
C ASP A 93 -11.89 3.38 28.90
N GLU A 94 -12.18 4.03 27.78
CA GLU A 94 -13.09 3.53 26.74
C GLU A 94 -12.48 2.43 25.86
N LYS A 95 -13.31 1.78 25.05
CA LYS A 95 -12.89 0.78 24.06
C LYS A 95 -12.79 1.35 22.65
N VAL A 96 -11.93 0.71 21.87
CA VAL A 96 -11.63 1.07 20.48
C VAL A 96 -11.94 -0.11 19.56
N LEU A 97 -12.71 0.13 18.51
CA LEU A 97 -12.95 -0.82 17.43
C LEU A 97 -11.98 -0.54 16.27
N LEU A 98 -11.43 -1.59 15.67
CA LEU A 98 -10.57 -1.49 14.49
C LEU A 98 -11.01 -2.50 13.43
N ALA A 99 -11.24 -2.03 12.20
CA ALA A 99 -11.33 -2.90 11.04
C ALA A 99 -9.91 -3.34 10.63
N LEU A 100 -9.56 -4.59 10.92
CA LEU A 100 -8.26 -5.15 10.56
C LEU A 100 -8.37 -5.74 9.16
N SER A 101 -7.66 -5.18 8.19
CA SER A 101 -7.72 -5.61 6.78
C SER A 101 -6.62 -6.59 6.37
N GLY A 102 -5.60 -6.80 7.22
CA GLY A 102 -4.38 -7.52 6.86
C GLY A 102 -3.35 -6.67 6.10
N GLY A 103 -3.71 -5.43 5.74
CA GLY A 103 -2.76 -4.45 5.21
C GLY A 103 -1.84 -3.87 6.28
N VAL A 104 -0.68 -3.36 5.87
CA VAL A 104 0.33 -2.81 6.80
C VAL A 104 -0.20 -1.67 7.67
N ASP A 105 -1.04 -0.79 7.16
CA ASP A 105 -1.51 0.37 7.94
C ASP A 105 -2.42 -0.06 9.09
N SER A 106 -3.43 -0.90 8.81
CA SER A 106 -4.33 -1.42 9.84
C SER A 106 -3.59 -2.33 10.84
N ALA A 107 -2.60 -3.09 10.38
CA ALA A 107 -1.72 -3.88 11.25
C ALA A 107 -0.92 -3.00 12.23
N VAL A 108 -0.31 -1.91 11.74
CA VAL A 108 0.48 -0.99 12.57
C VAL A 108 -0.41 -0.23 13.54
N VAL A 109 -1.60 0.23 13.11
CA VAL A 109 -2.60 0.81 14.01
C VAL A 109 -2.99 -0.17 15.11
N GLY A 110 -3.30 -1.42 14.74
CA GLY A 110 -3.67 -2.47 15.69
C GLY A 110 -2.56 -2.70 16.73
N ALA A 111 -1.31 -2.84 16.27
CA ALA A 111 -0.17 -3.02 17.16
C ALA A 111 0.05 -1.82 18.09
N LEU A 112 -0.07 -0.60 17.58
CA LEU A 112 0.13 0.63 18.34
C LEU A 112 -0.96 0.82 19.41
N ILE A 113 -2.22 0.65 19.04
CA ILE A 113 -3.35 0.78 19.97
C ILE A 113 -3.34 -0.36 20.99
N HIS A 114 -3.05 -1.60 20.56
CA HIS A 114 -2.92 -2.73 21.49
C HIS A 114 -1.84 -2.47 22.54
N ARG A 115 -0.68 -1.93 22.14
CA ARG A 115 0.39 -1.54 23.07
C ARG A 115 -0.03 -0.40 24.00
N ALA A 116 -0.92 0.49 23.55
CA ALA A 116 -1.41 1.61 24.34
C ALA A 116 -2.46 1.18 25.38
N ILE A 117 -3.46 0.38 25.00
CA ILE A 117 -4.68 0.13 25.80
C ILE A 117 -5.04 -1.35 26.02
N GLY A 118 -4.26 -2.30 25.47
CA GLY A 118 -4.42 -3.75 25.69
C GLY A 118 -5.72 -4.32 25.13
N GLU A 119 -6.42 -5.11 25.95
CA GLU A 119 -7.66 -5.83 25.60
C GLU A 119 -8.86 -4.93 25.27
N ARG A 120 -8.74 -3.61 25.52
CA ARG A 120 -9.76 -2.62 25.16
C ARG A 120 -9.78 -2.29 23.67
N LEU A 121 -8.75 -2.71 22.93
CA LEU A 121 -8.81 -2.78 21.47
C LEU A 121 -9.58 -4.04 21.06
N VAL A 122 -10.61 -3.86 20.25
CA VAL A 122 -11.33 -4.94 19.58
C VAL A 122 -11.08 -4.83 18.08
N CYS A 123 -10.45 -5.84 17.50
CA CYS A 123 -10.22 -5.94 16.07
C CYS A 123 -11.31 -6.78 15.42
N VAL A 124 -11.86 -6.33 14.29
CA VAL A 124 -12.76 -7.11 13.45
C VAL A 124 -12.06 -7.36 12.12
N PHE A 125 -11.88 -8.63 11.79
CA PHE A 125 -11.37 -9.09 10.50
C PHE A 125 -12.48 -9.82 9.75
N VAL A 126 -12.74 -9.40 8.51
CA VAL A 126 -13.75 -10.02 7.64
C VAL A 126 -13.03 -10.75 6.51
N ASN A 127 -13.08 -12.07 6.52
CA ASN A 127 -12.69 -12.87 5.37
C ASN A 127 -13.79 -12.75 4.30
N THR A 128 -13.49 -12.01 3.25
CA THR A 128 -14.41 -11.78 2.12
C THR A 128 -14.42 -12.93 1.12
N GLY A 129 -13.56 -13.92 1.28
CA GLY A 129 -13.33 -14.93 0.24
C GLY A 129 -12.60 -14.38 -0.99
N MET A 130 -12.08 -13.14 -0.96
CA MET A 130 -11.31 -12.52 -2.06
C MET A 130 -9.85 -12.26 -1.66
N LEU A 131 -9.36 -12.90 -0.61
CA LEU A 131 -7.99 -12.77 -0.11
C LEU A 131 -7.04 -13.76 -0.80
N ARG A 132 -5.73 -13.54 -0.65
CA ARG A 132 -4.69 -14.44 -1.17
C ARG A 132 -4.71 -15.79 -0.42
N GLN A 133 -4.06 -16.79 -1.00
CA GLN A 133 -3.91 -18.11 -0.40
C GLN A 133 -3.28 -18.02 1.00
N GLY A 134 -3.96 -18.57 2.01
CA GLY A 134 -3.47 -18.64 3.39
C GLY A 134 -3.52 -17.32 4.17
N GLU A 135 -3.99 -16.23 3.56
CA GLU A 135 -3.94 -14.88 4.16
C GLU A 135 -4.88 -14.74 5.36
N ALA A 136 -6.08 -15.34 5.29
CA ALA A 136 -7.05 -15.28 6.38
C ALA A 136 -6.53 -16.00 7.63
N GLU A 137 -5.99 -17.21 7.45
CA GLU A 137 -5.41 -18.02 8.52
C GLU A 137 -4.19 -17.34 9.14
N GLU A 138 -3.36 -16.71 8.30
CA GLU A 138 -2.19 -15.96 8.74
C GLU A 138 -2.56 -14.74 9.59
N VAL A 139 -3.57 -13.96 9.17
CA VAL A 139 -4.05 -12.81 9.95
C VAL A 139 -4.56 -13.26 11.32
N VAL A 140 -5.37 -14.33 11.36
CA VAL A 140 -5.90 -14.87 12.63
C VAL A 140 -4.78 -15.37 13.54
N ARG A 141 -3.80 -16.08 12.98
CA ARG A 141 -2.64 -16.57 13.72
C ARG A 141 -1.81 -15.42 14.30
N ILE A 142 -1.38 -14.48 13.47
CA ILE A 142 -0.46 -13.40 13.90
C ILE A 142 -1.14 -12.49 14.91
N PHE A 143 -2.31 -11.94 14.58
CA PHE A 143 -2.91 -10.91 15.42
C PHE A 143 -3.67 -11.50 16.62
N GLY A 144 -4.36 -12.63 16.42
CA GLY A 144 -5.11 -13.28 17.50
C GLY A 144 -4.22 -14.11 18.43
N GLN A 145 -3.40 -15.02 17.87
CA GLN A 145 -2.68 -16.03 18.66
C GLN A 145 -1.29 -15.55 19.09
N GLU A 146 -0.50 -14.97 18.18
CA GLU A 146 0.88 -14.58 18.47
C GLU A 146 1.00 -13.21 19.16
N HIS A 147 0.08 -12.27 18.87
CA HIS A 147 0.07 -10.93 19.45
C HIS A 147 -1.02 -10.70 20.50
N GLY A 148 -1.89 -11.68 20.73
CA GLY A 148 -2.90 -11.63 21.80
C GLY A 148 -3.93 -10.51 21.65
N MET A 149 -4.16 -10.00 20.43
CA MET A 149 -5.21 -9.01 20.20
C MET A 149 -6.59 -9.66 20.32
N ASN A 150 -7.55 -8.94 20.87
CA ASN A 150 -8.95 -9.35 20.87
C ASN A 150 -9.50 -9.26 19.43
N LEU A 151 -9.37 -10.37 18.69
CA LEU A 151 -9.70 -10.46 17.27
C LEU A 151 -11.00 -11.25 17.06
N VAL A 152 -11.93 -10.60 16.38
CA VAL A 152 -13.19 -11.18 15.91
C VAL A 152 -13.02 -11.47 14.43
N ALA A 153 -12.81 -12.75 14.10
CA ALA A 153 -12.70 -13.21 12.73
C ALA A 153 -14.08 -13.64 12.21
N ILE A 154 -14.56 -12.98 11.16
CA ILE A 154 -15.83 -13.29 10.49
C ILE A 154 -15.49 -13.92 9.14
N ASP A 155 -15.94 -15.15 8.92
CA ASP A 155 -15.94 -15.71 7.57
C ASP A 155 -17.25 -15.36 6.86
N ALA A 156 -17.13 -14.54 5.81
CA ALA A 156 -18.24 -14.11 4.97
C ALA A 156 -18.10 -14.59 3.53
N THR A 157 -17.19 -15.54 3.27
CA THR A 157 -16.86 -16.04 1.93
C THR A 157 -18.10 -16.36 1.09
N GLU A 158 -19.04 -17.14 1.63
CA GLU A 158 -20.28 -17.51 0.93
C GLU A 158 -21.14 -16.28 0.58
N LYS A 159 -21.34 -15.35 1.53
CA LYS A 159 -22.11 -14.12 1.29
C LYS A 159 -21.54 -13.29 0.13
N PHE A 160 -20.21 -13.16 0.07
CA PHE A 160 -19.56 -12.40 -1.00
C PHE A 160 -19.62 -13.14 -2.34
N LEU A 161 -19.44 -14.46 -2.37
CA LEU A 161 -19.55 -15.26 -3.60
C LEU A 161 -20.98 -15.19 -4.17
N ASP A 162 -21.99 -15.36 -3.33
CA ASP A 162 -23.39 -15.30 -3.74
C ASP A 162 -23.74 -13.93 -4.32
N ALA A 163 -23.27 -12.85 -3.68
CA ALA A 163 -23.51 -11.49 -4.15
C ALA A 163 -22.77 -11.15 -5.46
N LEU A 164 -21.62 -11.77 -5.72
CA LEU A 164 -20.80 -11.56 -6.92
C LEU A 164 -21.17 -12.48 -8.09
N GLN A 165 -22.07 -13.45 -7.88
CA GLN A 165 -22.44 -14.41 -8.91
C GLN A 165 -22.98 -13.73 -10.18
N GLY A 166 -22.36 -14.03 -11.32
CA GLY A 166 -22.73 -13.48 -12.62
C GLY A 166 -22.33 -12.01 -12.82
N GLN A 167 -21.62 -11.40 -11.87
CA GLN A 167 -21.17 -10.01 -11.97
C GLN A 167 -19.83 -9.96 -12.70
N THR A 168 -19.83 -9.36 -13.88
CA THR A 168 -18.62 -9.21 -14.71
C THR A 168 -18.12 -7.78 -14.80
N GLU A 169 -18.96 -6.79 -14.46
CA GLU A 169 -18.60 -5.38 -14.58
C GLU A 169 -17.77 -4.94 -13.34
N PRO A 170 -16.56 -4.35 -13.53
CA PRO A 170 -15.64 -3.99 -12.44
C PRO A 170 -16.21 -3.07 -11.36
N GLU A 171 -16.88 -1.98 -11.75
CA GLU A 171 -17.43 -0.99 -10.82
C GLU A 171 -18.56 -1.59 -9.95
N THR A 172 -19.31 -2.53 -10.51
CA THR A 172 -20.39 -3.26 -9.87
C THR A 172 -19.81 -4.22 -8.85
N LYS A 173 -18.76 -4.97 -9.20
CA LYS A 173 -18.01 -5.81 -8.25
C LYS A 173 -17.48 -4.97 -7.08
N ARG A 174 -16.86 -3.81 -7.36
CA ARG A 174 -16.35 -2.88 -6.35
C ARG A 174 -17.45 -2.41 -5.40
N LYS A 175 -18.59 -1.95 -5.92
CA LYS A 175 -19.74 -1.49 -5.12
C LYS A 175 -20.33 -2.59 -4.24
N ILE A 176 -20.51 -3.79 -4.79
CA ILE A 176 -21.04 -4.94 -4.04
C ILE A 176 -20.11 -5.28 -2.89
N ILE A 177 -18.81 -5.40 -3.15
CA ILE A 177 -17.83 -5.76 -2.12
C ILE A 177 -17.75 -4.68 -1.04
N GLY A 178 -17.68 -3.41 -1.43
CA GLY A 178 -17.64 -2.29 -0.49
C GLY A 178 -18.89 -2.23 0.39
N GLY A 179 -20.08 -2.34 -0.21
CA GLY A 179 -21.35 -2.33 0.51
C GLY A 179 -21.49 -3.50 1.48
N LEU A 180 -21.24 -4.72 1.02
CA LEU A 180 -21.35 -5.91 1.85
C LEU A 180 -20.34 -5.92 3.01
N PHE A 181 -19.12 -5.43 2.78
CA PHE A 181 -18.13 -5.28 3.84
C PHE A 181 -18.61 -4.30 4.93
N ILE A 182 -19.14 -3.14 4.51
CA ILE A 182 -19.73 -2.15 5.42
C ILE A 182 -20.87 -2.76 6.22
N ASP A 183 -21.78 -3.48 5.57
CA ASP A 183 -22.94 -4.09 6.22
C ASP A 183 -22.50 -5.09 7.30
N ILE A 184 -21.56 -5.98 6.98
CA ILE A 184 -21.02 -6.97 7.92
C ILE A 184 -20.28 -6.29 9.07
N PHE A 185 -19.46 -5.28 8.78
CA PHE A 185 -18.75 -4.55 9.83
C PHE A 185 -19.74 -3.80 10.74
N ALA A 186 -20.78 -3.18 10.16
CA ALA A 186 -21.82 -2.48 10.91
C ALA A 186 -22.65 -3.43 11.78
N GLU A 187 -23.01 -4.62 11.26
CA GLU A 187 -23.64 -5.69 12.05
C GLU A 187 -22.79 -6.03 13.29
N GLU A 188 -21.47 -6.10 13.12
CA GLU A 188 -20.57 -6.46 14.22
C GLU A 188 -20.29 -5.31 15.19
N ALA A 189 -20.25 -4.08 14.67
CA ALA A 189 -20.19 -2.87 15.48
C ALA A 189 -21.44 -2.72 16.38
N ARG A 190 -22.64 -2.99 15.86
CA ARG A 190 -23.90 -2.89 16.62
C ARG A 190 -23.98 -3.87 17.81
N LYS A 191 -23.26 -4.99 17.76
CA LYS A 191 -23.17 -5.93 18.89
C LYS A 191 -22.32 -5.40 20.05
N ARG A 192 -21.64 -4.27 19.86
CA ARG A 192 -20.65 -3.69 20.78
C ARG A 192 -21.00 -2.24 21.11
N SER A 193 -22.14 -2.06 21.79
CA SER A 193 -22.61 -0.75 22.24
C SER A 193 -21.72 -0.10 23.31
N ASP A 194 -20.74 -0.83 23.82
CA ASP A 194 -19.74 -0.39 24.79
C ASP A 194 -18.45 0.17 24.16
N ILE A 195 -18.41 0.28 22.82
CA ILE A 195 -17.28 0.88 22.11
C ILE A 195 -17.63 2.29 21.66
N ARG A 196 -16.78 3.24 22.04
CA ARG A 196 -16.92 4.66 21.69
C ARG A 196 -16.07 5.09 20.49
N PHE A 197 -14.90 4.47 20.31
CA PHE A 197 -13.94 4.91 19.31
C PHE A 197 -13.80 3.94 18.13
N LEU A 198 -13.56 4.50 16.95
CA LEU A 198 -13.21 3.77 15.74
C LEU A 198 -11.82 4.17 15.25
N ALA A 199 -10.91 3.21 15.21
CA ALA A 199 -9.55 3.42 14.75
C ALA A 199 -9.40 3.23 13.24
N GLN A 200 -8.54 4.03 12.63
CA GLN A 200 -8.27 3.99 11.19
C GLN A 200 -6.78 4.12 10.87
N GLY A 201 -6.37 3.48 9.77
CA GLY A 201 -5.03 3.53 9.22
C GLY A 201 -4.76 4.73 8.30
N THR A 202 -5.47 5.85 8.47
CA THR A 202 -5.24 7.06 7.67
C THR A 202 -3.80 7.54 7.82
N ILE A 203 -3.10 7.75 6.70
CA ILE A 203 -1.71 8.23 6.66
C ILE A 203 -1.62 9.66 6.10
N TYR A 204 -0.46 10.30 6.23
CA TYR A 204 -0.28 11.71 5.85
C TYR A 204 -0.60 12.02 4.37
N PRO A 205 -0.26 11.17 3.39
CA PRO A 205 -0.72 11.34 2.01
C PRO A 205 -2.24 11.44 1.87
N ASP A 206 -3.02 10.71 2.69
CA ASP A 206 -4.48 10.76 2.66
C ASP A 206 -5.03 12.10 3.16
N VAL A 207 -4.39 12.65 4.19
CA VAL A 207 -4.72 13.96 4.76
C VAL A 207 -4.44 15.07 3.73
N ILE A 208 -3.32 14.99 3.03
CA ILE A 208 -2.97 15.97 1.98
C ILE A 208 -3.99 15.91 0.83
N GLU A 209 -4.35 14.72 0.36
CA GLU A 209 -5.28 14.56 -0.76
C GLU A 209 -6.69 15.06 -0.41
N SER A 210 -7.16 14.77 0.81
CA SER A 210 -8.47 15.23 1.29
C SER A 210 -8.52 16.74 1.50
N ALA A 211 -7.44 17.37 1.96
CA ALA A 211 -7.32 18.82 2.09
C ALA A 211 -7.35 19.56 0.73
N ARG A 212 -6.92 18.91 -0.36
CA ARG A 212 -6.88 19.51 -1.71
C ARG A 212 -8.23 19.52 -2.46
N GLY A 213 -9.29 18.96 -1.88
CA GLY A 213 -10.67 19.20 -2.36
C GLY A 213 -10.99 18.72 -3.79
N HIS A 214 -10.28 17.72 -4.33
CA HIS A 214 -10.61 17.16 -5.64
C HIS A 214 -11.93 16.38 -5.58
N LYS A 215 -12.94 16.80 -6.35
CA LYS A 215 -14.28 16.18 -6.40
C LYS A 215 -14.26 14.68 -6.77
N THR A 216 -13.21 14.20 -7.43
CA THR A 216 -13.00 12.79 -7.80
C THR A 216 -12.44 11.92 -6.66
N ALA A 217 -11.73 12.51 -5.69
CA ALA A 217 -11.18 11.78 -4.54
C ALA A 217 -12.28 11.34 -3.55
N LYS A 218 -13.39 12.09 -3.49
CA LYS A 218 -14.55 11.77 -2.62
C LYS A 218 -15.21 10.44 -2.95
N THR A 219 -15.22 10.01 -4.22
CA THR A 219 -15.94 8.80 -4.64
C THR A 219 -15.12 7.53 -4.49
N ILE A 220 -13.78 7.64 -4.49
CA ILE A 220 -12.85 6.50 -4.45
C ILE A 220 -12.47 6.14 -3.00
N LYS A 221 -12.41 7.12 -2.09
CA LYS A 221 -12.01 6.90 -0.68
C LYS A 221 -13.14 6.46 0.27
N THR A 222 -14.37 6.30 -0.22
CA THR A 222 -15.48 5.74 0.57
C THR A 222 -15.24 4.30 1.03
N HIS A 223 -14.24 3.61 0.50
CA HIS A 223 -13.98 2.19 0.78
C HIS A 223 -12.90 1.94 1.84
N HIS A 224 -12.20 2.98 2.30
CA HIS A 224 -11.12 2.83 3.30
C HIS A 224 -11.30 3.70 4.54
N ASN A 225 -12.12 4.77 4.46
CA ASN A 225 -12.44 5.61 5.61
C ASN A 225 -13.95 5.63 5.88
N VAL A 226 -14.33 5.92 7.14
CA VAL A 226 -15.70 5.92 7.75
C VAL A 226 -16.85 6.47 6.91
N GLY A 227 -16.61 7.11 5.77
CA GLY A 227 -17.63 7.61 4.83
C GLY A 227 -18.54 6.55 4.19
N GLY A 228 -18.53 5.31 4.70
CA GLY A 228 -19.48 4.27 4.33
C GLY A 228 -20.30 3.71 5.50
N LEU A 229 -19.98 4.03 6.77
CA LEU A 229 -20.76 3.48 7.88
C LEU A 229 -22.19 4.05 7.91
N PRO A 230 -23.19 3.24 8.27
CA PRO A 230 -24.56 3.71 8.50
C PRO A 230 -24.64 4.89 9.48
N ASP A 231 -25.56 5.84 9.22
CA ASP A 231 -25.74 7.06 10.03
C ASP A 231 -26.09 6.78 11.51
N ASP A 232 -26.58 5.57 11.83
CA ASP A 232 -26.90 5.14 13.20
C ASP A 232 -25.68 4.72 14.02
N LEU A 233 -24.50 4.58 13.40
CA LEU A 233 -23.25 4.26 14.09
C LEU A 233 -22.44 5.52 14.35
N HIS A 234 -22.39 5.92 15.62
CA HIS A 234 -21.63 7.09 16.07
C HIS A 234 -20.34 6.66 16.79
N PHE A 235 -19.20 6.97 16.19
CA PHE A 235 -17.87 6.74 16.77
C PHE A 235 -17.02 8.00 16.73
N ASP A 236 -16.23 8.20 17.79
CA ASP A 236 -15.12 9.17 17.78
C ASP A 236 -13.92 8.54 17.03
N LEU A 237 -13.30 9.27 16.10
CA LEU A 237 -12.22 8.73 15.27
C LEU A 237 -10.85 8.80 15.96
N ILE A 238 -10.04 7.75 15.75
CA ILE A 238 -8.63 7.70 16.15
C ILE A 238 -7.79 7.34 14.93
N GLU A 239 -6.92 8.26 14.53
CA GLU A 239 -6.09 8.15 13.32
C GLU A 239 -4.61 8.32 13.71
N PRO A 240 -3.98 7.32 14.36
CA PRO A 240 -2.69 7.54 15.01
C PRO A 240 -1.53 7.64 14.00
N LEU A 241 -1.73 7.22 12.75
CA LEU A 241 -0.71 7.27 11.69
C LEU A 241 -0.83 8.49 10.77
N ARG A 242 -1.75 9.43 11.07
CA ARG A 242 -2.10 10.56 10.20
C ARG A 242 -0.94 11.50 9.85
N ASP A 243 0.13 11.47 10.63
CA ASP A 243 1.34 12.30 10.46
C ASP A 243 2.50 11.54 9.80
N LEU A 244 2.29 10.29 9.39
CA LEU A 244 3.33 9.42 8.82
C LEU A 244 3.19 9.22 7.31
N PHE A 245 4.34 9.12 6.64
CA PHE A 245 4.43 8.54 5.31
C PHE A 245 4.50 7.00 5.36
N LYS A 246 4.28 6.36 4.20
CA LYS A 246 4.18 4.90 4.10
C LYS A 246 5.47 4.17 4.51
N ASP A 247 6.63 4.75 4.21
CA ASP A 247 7.93 4.22 4.64
C ASP A 247 8.11 4.33 6.15
N GLU A 248 7.65 5.42 6.77
CA GLU A 248 7.66 5.58 8.23
C GLU A 248 6.72 4.61 8.92
N VAL A 249 5.51 4.39 8.38
CA VAL A 249 4.59 3.35 8.88
C VAL A 249 5.25 1.98 8.90
N ARG A 250 6.01 1.64 7.84
CA ARG A 250 6.75 0.38 7.80
C ARG A 250 7.80 0.30 8.90
N ARG A 251 8.64 1.33 9.06
CA ARG A 251 9.65 1.38 10.13
C ARG A 251 9.02 1.28 11.52
N VAL A 252 7.89 1.96 11.75
CA VAL A 252 7.13 1.85 13.00
C VAL A 252 6.64 0.42 13.22
N GLY A 253 6.14 -0.26 12.19
CA GLY A 253 5.74 -1.66 12.27
C GLY A 253 6.87 -2.60 12.69
N GLU A 254 8.08 -2.41 12.14
CA GLU A 254 9.25 -3.20 12.53
C GLU A 254 9.64 -2.97 14.00
N VAL A 255 9.65 -1.70 14.45
CA VAL A 255 9.97 -1.35 15.84
C VAL A 255 8.90 -1.88 16.82
N LEU A 256 7.64 -1.98 16.39
CA LEU A 256 6.56 -2.62 17.15
C LEU A 256 6.66 -4.14 17.21
N GLY A 257 7.58 -4.76 16.44
CA GLY A 257 7.80 -6.20 16.43
C GLY A 257 6.90 -6.97 15.46
N LEU A 258 6.23 -6.28 14.52
CA LEU A 258 5.44 -6.96 13.50
C LEU A 258 6.35 -7.77 12.56
N PRO A 259 5.91 -8.96 12.10
CA PRO A 259 6.70 -9.75 11.17
C PRO A 259 7.02 -9.00 9.88
N ARG A 260 8.27 -9.13 9.40
CA ARG A 260 8.75 -8.43 8.19
C ARG A 260 7.84 -8.65 6.97
N HIS A 261 7.34 -9.87 6.78
CA HIS A 261 6.47 -10.22 5.65
C HIS A 261 5.09 -9.54 5.69
N ILE A 262 4.63 -9.09 6.87
CA ILE A 262 3.43 -8.26 7.04
C ILE A 262 3.76 -6.80 6.75
N VAL A 263 4.84 -6.29 7.34
CA VAL A 263 5.25 -4.88 7.20
C VAL A 263 5.57 -4.53 5.74
N TRP A 264 6.32 -5.39 5.06
CA TRP A 264 6.77 -5.19 3.68
C TRP A 264 5.82 -5.79 2.65
N ARG A 265 4.66 -6.30 3.08
CA ARG A 265 3.63 -6.80 2.17
C ARG A 265 3.31 -5.74 1.11
N GLN A 266 3.36 -6.17 -0.15
CA GLN A 266 2.93 -5.33 -1.26
C GLN A 266 1.44 -4.99 -1.12
N PRO A 267 1.02 -3.77 -1.52
CA PRO A 267 -0.37 -3.36 -1.45
C PRO A 267 -1.32 -4.40 -2.03
N PHE A 268 -2.46 -4.59 -1.37
CA PHE A 268 -3.54 -5.46 -1.82
C PHE A 268 -4.83 -4.63 -1.90
N PRO A 269 -5.54 -4.64 -3.04
CA PRO A 269 -6.72 -3.81 -3.23
C PRO A 269 -7.85 -4.24 -2.28
N GLY A 270 -8.71 -3.30 -1.86
CA GLY A 270 -9.87 -3.60 -1.01
C GLY A 270 -10.80 -4.70 -1.57
N PRO A 271 -11.17 -4.65 -2.87
CA PRO A 271 -11.90 -5.73 -3.55
C PRO A 271 -11.14 -7.07 -3.68
N GLY A 272 -9.85 -7.08 -3.34
CA GLY A 272 -8.99 -8.25 -3.39
C GLY A 272 -8.89 -8.88 -4.78
N LEU A 273 -8.99 -10.21 -4.82
CA LEU A 273 -8.91 -10.99 -6.04
C LEU A 273 -10.09 -10.75 -7.00
N ALA A 274 -11.18 -10.11 -6.57
CA ALA A 274 -12.33 -9.87 -7.43
C ALA A 274 -12.03 -8.95 -8.63
N ILE A 275 -11.01 -8.09 -8.52
CA ILE A 275 -10.53 -7.23 -9.64
C ILE A 275 -9.30 -7.83 -10.37
N ARG A 276 -8.93 -9.06 -10.02
CA ARG A 276 -7.83 -9.82 -10.65
C ARG A 276 -8.33 -11.12 -11.28
N CYS A 277 -9.55 -11.54 -10.96
CA CYS A 277 -10.28 -12.58 -11.67
C CYS A 277 -11.25 -11.88 -12.64
N LEU A 278 -10.86 -11.75 -13.90
CA LEU A 278 -11.68 -11.07 -14.90
C LEU A 278 -12.86 -11.95 -15.29
N GLY A 279 -13.99 -11.31 -15.57
CA GLY A 279 -15.26 -11.98 -15.82
C GLY A 279 -15.95 -12.43 -14.54
N ASP A 280 -16.62 -13.59 -14.61
CA ASP A 280 -17.41 -14.14 -13.51
C ASP A 280 -16.52 -14.62 -12.35
N ILE A 281 -16.99 -14.44 -11.13
CA ILE A 281 -16.27 -14.78 -9.90
C ILE A 281 -16.86 -16.06 -9.32
N THR A 282 -16.11 -17.15 -9.41
CA THR A 282 -16.49 -18.43 -8.79
C THR A 282 -15.39 -18.90 -7.86
N TRP A 283 -15.74 -19.75 -6.88
CA TRP A 283 -14.77 -20.33 -5.96
C TRP A 283 -13.63 -21.05 -6.70
N GLU A 284 -13.97 -21.87 -7.70
CA GLU A 284 -12.99 -22.60 -8.50
C GLU A 284 -12.00 -21.65 -9.21
N ARG A 285 -12.49 -20.58 -9.84
CA ARG A 285 -11.65 -19.58 -10.49
C ARG A 285 -10.74 -18.84 -9.50
N LEU A 286 -11.26 -18.52 -8.32
CA LEU A 286 -10.49 -17.88 -7.26
C LEU A 286 -9.39 -18.80 -6.73
N GLU A 287 -9.66 -20.10 -6.54
CA GLU A 287 -8.64 -21.09 -6.15
C GLU A 287 -7.55 -21.23 -7.22
N THR A 288 -7.93 -21.28 -8.50
CA THR A 288 -6.98 -21.26 -9.63
C THR A 288 -6.10 -20.01 -9.60
N LEU A 289 -6.70 -18.83 -9.40
CA LEU A 289 -5.97 -17.56 -9.31
C LEU A 289 -5.05 -17.51 -8.08
N ARG A 290 -5.52 -17.99 -6.92
CA ARG A 290 -4.73 -18.06 -5.68
C ARG A 290 -3.48 -18.92 -5.86
N ALA A 291 -3.63 -20.09 -6.46
CA ALA A 291 -2.51 -21.00 -6.71
C ALA A 291 -1.49 -20.37 -7.66
N ALA A 292 -1.94 -19.74 -8.74
CA ALA A 292 -1.06 -19.05 -9.69
C ALA A 292 -0.34 -17.84 -9.05
N ASP A 293 -1.05 -17.03 -8.26
CA ASP A 293 -0.48 -15.89 -7.53
C ASP A 293 0.55 -16.35 -6.48
N ALA A 294 0.26 -17.44 -5.75
CA ALA A 294 1.16 -18.00 -4.76
C ALA A 294 2.48 -18.47 -5.39
N ILE A 295 2.43 -19.17 -6.53
CA ILE A 295 3.63 -19.58 -7.28
C ILE A 295 4.44 -18.36 -7.72
N PHE A 296 3.79 -17.35 -8.28
CA PHE A 296 4.50 -16.17 -8.77
C PHE A 296 5.20 -15.41 -7.63
N ARG A 297 4.51 -15.23 -6.50
CA ARG A 297 5.10 -14.57 -5.32
C ARG A 297 6.24 -15.38 -4.70
N ASP A 298 6.12 -16.70 -4.59
CA ASP A 298 7.18 -17.59 -4.09
C ASP A 298 8.45 -17.49 -4.94
N GLU A 299 8.33 -17.52 -6.28
CA GLU A 299 9.49 -17.36 -7.17
C GLU A 299 10.11 -15.95 -7.10
N LEU A 300 9.30 -14.90 -6.96
CA LEU A 300 9.80 -13.53 -6.76
C LEU A 300 10.52 -13.38 -5.42
N GLU A 301 10.01 -14.01 -4.36
CA GLU A 301 10.64 -14.00 -3.05
C GLU A 301 11.99 -14.73 -3.09
N ARG A 302 12.05 -15.92 -3.68
CA ARG A 302 13.29 -16.68 -3.90
C ARG A 302 14.32 -15.92 -4.73
N ALA A 303 13.87 -15.11 -5.69
CA ALA A 303 14.72 -14.25 -6.50
C ALA A 303 15.17 -12.98 -5.76
N GLY A 304 14.63 -12.70 -4.57
CA GLY A 304 14.88 -11.47 -3.81
C GLY A 304 14.26 -10.22 -4.44
N LEU A 305 13.15 -10.38 -5.18
CA LEU A 305 12.47 -9.32 -5.92
C LEU A 305 11.09 -8.95 -5.33
N LEU A 306 10.59 -9.69 -4.35
CA LEU A 306 9.29 -9.43 -3.73
C LEU A 306 9.35 -8.27 -2.71
N TYR A 307 10.46 -8.17 -1.97
CA TYR A 307 10.67 -7.19 -0.91
C TYR A 307 11.99 -6.44 -1.10
N PRO A 308 12.07 -5.16 -0.72
CA PRO A 308 13.35 -4.45 -0.65
C PRO A 308 14.33 -5.17 0.27
N GLN A 309 15.57 -5.32 -0.20
CA GLN A 309 16.69 -5.84 0.58
C GLN A 309 17.75 -4.75 0.72
N ASP A 310 18.48 -4.75 1.84
CA ASP A 310 19.45 -3.70 2.18
C ASP A 310 20.57 -3.57 1.14
N ASP A 311 20.86 -4.64 0.41
CA ASP A 311 21.86 -4.75 -0.65
C ASP A 311 21.28 -4.77 -2.08
N ARG A 312 19.94 -4.84 -2.23
CA ARG A 312 19.24 -4.88 -3.52
C ARG A 312 17.95 -4.06 -3.48
N PRO A 313 17.96 -2.81 -3.96
CA PRO A 313 16.76 -1.97 -4.01
C PRO A 313 15.78 -2.37 -5.12
N ALA A 314 16.14 -3.32 -6.01
CA ALA A 314 15.37 -3.71 -7.19
C ALA A 314 14.17 -4.63 -6.88
N ALA A 315 13.43 -4.34 -5.81
CA ALA A 315 12.18 -5.02 -5.52
C ALA A 315 11.05 -4.48 -6.39
N THR A 316 10.07 -5.33 -6.68
CA THR A 316 8.83 -4.89 -7.31
C THR A 316 7.99 -4.14 -6.28
N SER A 317 7.40 -3.01 -6.68
CA SER A 317 6.50 -2.23 -5.81
C SER A 317 5.18 -2.96 -5.62
N GLN A 318 4.72 -3.68 -6.66
CA GLN A 318 3.56 -4.54 -6.63
C GLN A 318 3.68 -5.64 -7.69
N SER A 319 3.28 -6.86 -7.33
CA SER A 319 3.30 -8.03 -8.19
C SER A 319 2.14 -8.98 -7.85
N PHE A 320 1.51 -9.54 -8.88
CA PHE A 320 0.35 -10.43 -8.75
C PHE A 320 0.03 -11.17 -10.04
N ALA A 321 -0.76 -12.23 -9.92
CA ALA A 321 -1.41 -12.89 -11.06
C ALA A 321 -2.80 -12.30 -11.34
N VAL A 322 -3.24 -12.40 -12.59
CA VAL A 322 -4.58 -12.05 -13.09
C VAL A 322 -5.10 -13.23 -13.92
N LEU A 323 -6.31 -13.70 -13.64
CA LEU A 323 -6.94 -14.79 -14.40
C LEU A 323 -7.85 -14.20 -15.48
N LEU A 324 -7.63 -14.61 -16.73
CA LEU A 324 -8.35 -14.08 -17.89
C LEU A 324 -9.46 -15.05 -18.32
N PRO A 325 -10.69 -14.58 -18.61
CA PRO A 325 -11.82 -15.40 -19.06
C PRO A 325 -11.70 -15.77 -20.54
N VAL A 326 -10.49 -16.13 -20.98
CA VAL A 326 -10.19 -16.57 -22.34
C VAL A 326 -9.44 -17.89 -22.26
N LYS A 327 -9.77 -18.80 -23.17
CA LYS A 327 -9.17 -20.13 -23.21
C LYS A 327 -8.14 -20.25 -24.33
N SER A 328 -7.08 -20.99 -24.07
CA SER A 328 -6.01 -21.28 -25.02
C SER A 328 -5.93 -22.78 -25.28
N VAL A 329 -5.55 -23.15 -26.50
CA VAL A 329 -5.21 -24.55 -26.79
C VAL A 329 -3.82 -24.84 -26.24
N GLY A 330 -3.68 -25.99 -25.57
CA GLY A 330 -2.41 -26.50 -25.07
C GLY A 330 -2.26 -27.99 -25.30
N VAL A 331 -1.07 -28.50 -25.03
CA VAL A 331 -0.78 -29.92 -24.90
C VAL A 331 -0.10 -30.09 -23.55
N MET A 332 -0.75 -30.80 -22.63
CA MET A 332 -0.22 -31.08 -21.29
C MET A 332 -0.21 -32.60 -21.10
N GLY A 333 0.97 -33.16 -20.85
CA GLY A 333 1.21 -34.59 -21.09
C GLY A 333 1.10 -34.90 -22.59
N ASP A 334 0.17 -35.78 -22.96
CA ASP A 334 -0.13 -36.17 -24.35
C ASP A 334 -1.56 -35.78 -24.81
N ASN A 335 -2.32 -35.08 -23.96
CA ASN A 335 -3.70 -34.71 -24.26
C ASN A 335 -3.82 -33.25 -24.67
N ARG A 336 -4.71 -32.98 -25.62
CA ARG A 336 -5.09 -31.61 -25.99
C ARG A 336 -5.92 -31.00 -24.86
N THR A 337 -5.54 -29.81 -24.41
CA THR A 337 -6.23 -29.07 -23.34
C THR A 337 -6.80 -27.76 -23.88
N TYR A 338 -7.86 -27.25 -23.22
CA TYR A 338 -8.48 -25.97 -23.52
C TYR A 338 -8.83 -25.23 -22.22
N GLU A 339 -7.80 -24.62 -21.65
CA GLU A 339 -7.78 -24.03 -20.31
C GLU A 339 -7.54 -22.52 -20.36
N GLU A 340 -7.65 -21.86 -19.22
CA GLU A 340 -7.56 -20.40 -19.12
C GLU A 340 -6.12 -19.89 -19.21
N VAL A 341 -6.02 -18.57 -19.34
CA VAL A 341 -4.76 -17.83 -19.41
C VAL A 341 -4.55 -17.05 -18.11
N VAL A 342 -3.35 -17.15 -17.54
CA VAL A 342 -2.91 -16.27 -16.45
C VAL A 342 -2.00 -15.18 -17.00
N ALA A 343 -2.28 -13.92 -16.64
CA ALA A 343 -1.37 -12.81 -16.84
C ALA A 343 -0.62 -12.52 -15.55
N LEU A 344 0.71 -12.45 -15.64
CA LEU A 344 1.58 -11.99 -14.57
C LEU A 344 1.75 -10.48 -14.69
N ARG A 345 1.60 -9.76 -13.58
CA ARG A 345 1.79 -8.32 -13.49
C ARG A 345 2.81 -8.02 -12.42
N ALA A 346 3.87 -7.29 -12.77
CA ALA A 346 4.81 -6.75 -11.79
C ALA A 346 5.27 -5.36 -12.22
N VAL A 347 5.32 -4.42 -11.28
CA VAL A 347 5.62 -3.01 -11.53
C VAL A 347 6.65 -2.46 -10.56
N THR A 348 7.38 -1.45 -11.02
CA THR A 348 8.27 -0.59 -10.21
C THR A 348 7.76 0.84 -10.28
N THR A 349 7.67 1.49 -9.12
CA THR A 349 7.15 2.86 -8.99
C THR A 349 7.63 3.52 -7.71
N ASP A 350 7.83 4.83 -7.79
CA ASP A 350 8.17 5.69 -6.65
C ASP A 350 6.92 6.21 -5.91
N ASP A 351 5.81 6.45 -6.63
CA ASP A 351 4.62 7.16 -6.11
C ASP A 351 3.26 6.54 -6.48
N PHE A 352 3.24 5.41 -7.19
CA PHE A 352 2.08 4.75 -7.79
C PHE A 352 1.25 5.62 -8.76
N MET A 353 1.62 6.87 -9.02
CA MET A 353 0.99 7.76 -10.01
C MET A 353 1.51 7.45 -11.41
N THR A 354 2.80 7.14 -11.51
CA THR A 354 3.43 6.53 -12.70
C THR A 354 4.08 5.22 -12.32
N ALA A 355 4.08 4.24 -13.22
CA ALA A 355 4.73 2.96 -12.96
C ALA A 355 5.26 2.35 -14.25
N ASP A 356 6.45 1.76 -14.21
CA ASP A 356 6.93 0.92 -15.30
C ASP A 356 6.78 -0.56 -14.93
N TRP A 357 6.66 -1.43 -15.93
CA TRP A 357 6.63 -2.88 -15.70
C TRP A 357 8.03 -3.37 -15.30
N ALA A 358 8.11 -4.30 -14.36
CA ALA A 358 9.40 -4.78 -13.86
C ALA A 358 10.14 -5.58 -14.94
N ARG A 359 11.41 -5.29 -15.19
CA ARG A 359 12.25 -6.06 -16.13
C ARG A 359 12.73 -7.36 -15.47
N LEU A 360 11.79 -8.29 -15.27
CA LEU A 360 12.08 -9.60 -14.68
C LEU A 360 12.95 -10.43 -15.64
N ASP A 361 13.88 -11.18 -15.06
CA ASP A 361 14.76 -12.09 -15.80
C ASP A 361 13.95 -13.14 -16.58
N TYR A 362 14.39 -13.46 -17.79
CA TYR A 362 13.66 -14.38 -18.67
C TYR A 362 13.62 -15.80 -18.12
N ASP A 363 14.66 -16.27 -17.44
CA ASP A 363 14.67 -17.60 -16.82
C ASP A 363 13.73 -17.64 -15.62
N LEU A 364 13.62 -16.55 -14.87
CA LEU A 364 12.60 -16.41 -13.81
C LEU A 364 11.18 -16.51 -14.39
N LEU A 365 10.87 -15.74 -15.43
CA LEU A 365 9.57 -15.81 -16.10
C LEU A 365 9.27 -17.22 -16.64
N GLY A 366 10.27 -17.88 -17.24
CA GLY A 366 10.16 -19.25 -17.72
C GLY A 366 9.88 -20.25 -16.60
N ARG A 367 10.55 -20.13 -15.44
CA ARG A 367 10.28 -20.98 -14.27
C ARG A 367 8.87 -20.78 -13.73
N VAL A 368 8.43 -19.53 -13.53
CA VAL A 368 7.08 -19.22 -13.07
C VAL A 368 6.04 -19.81 -14.02
N ALA A 369 6.19 -19.58 -15.33
CA ALA A 369 5.27 -20.09 -16.33
C ALA A 369 5.18 -21.62 -16.32
N ASN A 370 6.33 -22.31 -16.24
CA ASN A 370 6.37 -23.76 -16.17
C ASN A 370 5.70 -24.30 -14.89
N ARG A 371 5.94 -23.67 -13.73
CA ARG A 371 5.29 -24.07 -12.48
C ARG A 371 3.79 -23.89 -12.55
N ILE A 372 3.31 -22.72 -12.97
CA ILE A 372 1.87 -22.45 -13.10
C ILE A 372 1.18 -23.47 -14.02
N VAL A 373 1.73 -23.72 -15.21
CA VAL A 373 1.11 -24.65 -16.18
C VAL A 373 1.10 -26.10 -15.67
N ASN A 374 2.10 -26.53 -14.89
CA ASN A 374 2.18 -27.91 -14.42
C ASN A 374 1.49 -28.15 -13.07
N GLU A 375 1.41 -27.13 -12.21
CA GLU A 375 0.91 -27.25 -10.83
C GLU A 375 -0.53 -26.74 -10.68
N VAL A 376 -1.00 -25.82 -11.53
CA VAL A 376 -2.32 -25.17 -11.41
C VAL A 376 -3.32 -25.77 -12.39
N HIS A 377 -4.32 -26.46 -11.86
CA HIS A 377 -5.43 -26.98 -12.67
C HIS A 377 -6.23 -25.83 -13.31
N GLY A 378 -6.63 -25.99 -14.57
CA GLY A 378 -7.44 -24.99 -15.28
C GLY A 378 -6.65 -23.87 -15.96
N VAL A 379 -5.32 -23.94 -15.98
CA VAL A 379 -4.44 -22.98 -16.69
C VAL A 379 -3.47 -23.73 -17.59
N ASN A 380 -3.33 -23.30 -18.85
CA ASN A 380 -2.34 -23.89 -19.78
C ASN A 380 -1.51 -22.84 -20.53
N ARG A 381 -1.65 -21.56 -20.16
CA ARG A 381 -0.95 -20.45 -20.80
C ARG A 381 -0.67 -19.37 -19.76
N VAL A 382 0.55 -18.85 -19.80
CA VAL A 382 0.97 -17.73 -18.98
C VAL A 382 1.50 -16.62 -19.89
N VAL A 383 1.15 -15.38 -19.59
CA VAL A 383 1.64 -14.17 -20.26
C VAL A 383 2.18 -13.17 -19.23
N TYR A 384 2.98 -12.20 -19.67
CA TYR A 384 3.51 -11.14 -18.81
C TYR A 384 3.10 -9.76 -19.33
N ASP A 385 2.55 -8.92 -18.45
CA ASP A 385 2.09 -7.58 -18.80
C ASP A 385 3.24 -6.57 -18.85
N ILE A 386 3.57 -6.14 -20.06
CA ILE A 386 4.63 -5.18 -20.39
C ILE A 386 4.10 -3.76 -20.64
N THR A 387 2.91 -3.44 -20.12
CA THR A 387 2.27 -2.13 -20.29
C THR A 387 2.59 -1.20 -19.12
N SER A 388 3.23 -0.06 -19.37
CA SER A 388 3.49 0.95 -18.33
C SER A 388 2.20 1.72 -17.96
N LYS A 389 2.21 2.39 -16.81
CA LYS A 389 1.21 3.39 -16.40
C LYS A 389 1.82 4.78 -16.57
N PRO A 390 1.33 5.61 -17.52
CA PRO A 390 0.34 5.33 -18.60
C PRO A 390 0.92 4.51 -19.78
N PRO A 391 0.10 3.96 -20.71
CA PRO A 391 -1.36 4.15 -20.85
C PRO A 391 -2.22 3.18 -20.04
N GLY A 392 -1.65 2.10 -19.50
CA GLY A 392 -2.38 1.14 -18.68
C GLY A 392 -2.55 1.62 -17.23
N THR A 393 -3.21 0.79 -16.43
CA THR A 393 -3.23 0.89 -14.96
C THR A 393 -2.41 -0.24 -14.34
N ILE A 394 -2.21 -0.21 -13.02
CA ILE A 394 -1.49 -1.29 -12.32
C ILE A 394 -2.37 -2.53 -12.28
N GLU A 395 -3.57 -2.40 -11.70
CA GLU A 395 -4.63 -3.41 -11.74
C GLU A 395 -5.29 -3.43 -13.13
N TRP A 396 -5.89 -4.58 -13.50
CA TRP A 396 -6.57 -4.77 -14.79
C TRP A 396 -8.06 -4.35 -14.76
N GLU A 397 -8.64 -4.19 -13.57
CA GLU A 397 -10.02 -3.74 -13.29
C GLU A 397 -10.06 -2.82 -12.06
#